data_AF-A0A2V6CBV1-F1
#
_entry.id   AF-A0A2V6CBV1-F1
#
_cell.length_a   1.000
_cell.length_b   1.000
_cell.length_c   1.000
_cell.angle_alpha   90.00
_cell.angle_beta   90.00
_cell.angle_gamma   90.00
#
_symmetry.space_group_name_H-M   'P 1'
#
loop_
_entity.id
_entity.type
_entity.pdbx_description
1 polymer ?
#
loop_
_entity_poly.entity_id
_entity_poly.type
_entity_poly.pdbx_seq_one_letter_code
_entity_poly.pdbx_strand_id
1 'polypeptide(L)'
;MGALNTGTDTIAGFSSRGPVTIDGSNRIKPDITAPGTNTRSSYNTSDNAYASLSGTSMATPHIAGATALLWCARPDLRHDIAGSRTILDSAAHFISSTQCGDAGPPNDVYGWGRVDVSAAVGPTPSPNPSCSPPCLLPVVWSEDFDGVTPPTLPGGWVATNAQGPPPLWVTSNSGVPTPPADTGPNAAFIDDPAAVSDKSLDSPPIPFPQLDAAFAFRHNFNLEASSEDPNLGFDGAVLEVSYDGGNTFQYVSPEVFLMGGYNRTISTDRGSPIAGLRAWSGDSQGFVTSVVNLSLPFGSKLRWRMASDTSGSGEGWRVDTIIVAGCLPVPRDRNTTGPCQPPTPTPTMTPTPTVTPSVTPTATPTATLTPTPTPTATATPRVTPRSRPTPRTRPSPPH
;
A
#
# COMPACT_ATOMS: atom_id res chain seq x y z
N MET A 1 -10.91 2.63 -12.81
CA MET A 1 -11.39 3.92 -12.28
C MET A 1 -12.84 4.13 -12.70
N GLY A 2 -13.74 4.41 -11.77
CA GLY A 2 -15.10 4.84 -12.09
C GLY A 2 -15.24 6.37 -12.07
N ALA A 3 -16.33 6.89 -12.62
CA ALA A 3 -16.59 8.32 -12.75
C ALA A 3 -17.79 8.76 -11.91
N LEU A 4 -17.60 9.82 -11.12
CA LEU A 4 -18.65 10.51 -10.37
C LEU A 4 -19.17 11.72 -11.13
N ASN A 5 -20.41 12.11 -10.83
CA ASN A 5 -20.92 13.42 -11.22
C ASN A 5 -20.18 14.51 -10.43
N THR A 6 -19.40 15.34 -11.13
CA THR A 6 -18.58 16.37 -10.52
C THR A 6 -19.41 17.29 -9.62
N GLY A 7 -18.96 17.45 -8.37
CA GLY A 7 -19.67 18.21 -7.33
C GLY A 7 -20.62 17.38 -6.46
N THR A 8 -20.74 16.07 -6.69
CA THR A 8 -21.58 15.17 -5.88
C THR A 8 -20.94 13.80 -5.71
N ASP A 9 -21.46 13.01 -4.76
CA ASP A 9 -21.10 11.59 -4.54
C ASP A 9 -22.04 10.62 -5.23
N THR A 10 -22.50 11.00 -6.42
CA THR A 10 -23.36 10.16 -7.25
C THR A 10 -22.57 9.64 -8.43
N ILE A 11 -22.66 8.33 -8.67
CA ILE A 11 -22.02 7.69 -9.82
C ILE A 11 -22.56 8.26 -11.14
N ALA A 12 -21.68 8.57 -12.10
CA ALA A 12 -22.09 9.04 -13.41
C ALA A 12 -22.84 7.92 -14.16
N GLY A 13 -23.91 8.27 -14.88
CA GLY A 13 -24.75 7.29 -15.58
C GLY A 13 -23.99 6.38 -16.55
N PHE A 14 -22.94 6.91 -17.18
CA PHE A 14 -22.08 6.18 -18.11
C PHE A 14 -20.97 5.35 -17.44
N SER A 15 -20.72 5.51 -16.13
CA SER A 15 -19.66 4.76 -15.46
C SER A 15 -20.05 3.29 -15.39
N SER A 16 -19.17 2.42 -15.91
CA SER A 16 -19.32 0.97 -15.75
C SER A 16 -19.24 0.59 -14.27
N ARG A 17 -19.94 -0.49 -13.93
CA ARG A 17 -20.04 -1.09 -12.61
C ARG A 17 -19.67 -2.57 -12.70
N GLY A 18 -19.14 -3.11 -11.63
CA GLY A 18 -18.92 -4.54 -11.47
C GLY A 18 -20.22 -5.29 -11.14
N PRO A 19 -20.09 -6.57 -10.77
CA PRO A 19 -18.86 -7.35 -10.83
C PRO A 19 -18.44 -7.64 -12.28
N VAL A 20 -17.17 -7.96 -12.50
CA VAL A 20 -16.71 -8.42 -13.83
C VAL A 20 -17.10 -9.88 -14.01
N THR A 21 -18.14 -10.12 -14.81
CA THR A 21 -18.67 -11.47 -15.06
C THR A 21 -18.15 -12.10 -16.36
N ILE A 22 -17.68 -11.29 -17.30
CA ILE A 22 -17.30 -11.74 -18.65
C ILE A 22 -16.11 -12.71 -18.67
N ASP A 23 -15.21 -12.60 -17.70
CA ASP A 23 -14.04 -13.46 -17.51
C ASP A 23 -14.28 -14.55 -16.44
N GLY A 24 -15.51 -14.64 -15.89
CA GLY A 24 -15.87 -15.55 -14.82
C GLY A 24 -15.24 -15.23 -13.46
N SER A 25 -14.49 -14.12 -13.33
CA SER A 25 -13.75 -13.81 -12.10
C SER A 25 -14.64 -13.29 -10.97
N ASN A 26 -15.80 -12.71 -11.31
CA ASN A 26 -16.67 -11.99 -10.39
C ASN A 26 -15.92 -10.94 -9.54
N ARG A 27 -14.78 -10.43 -10.04
CA ARG A 27 -13.98 -9.46 -9.30
C ARG A 27 -14.71 -8.13 -9.19
N ILE A 28 -14.57 -7.51 -8.03
CA ILE A 28 -15.15 -6.19 -7.75
C ILE A 28 -14.41 -5.13 -8.56
N LYS A 29 -15.17 -4.32 -9.31
CA LYS A 29 -14.69 -3.15 -10.05
C LYS A 29 -15.75 -2.05 -10.03
N PRO A 30 -15.38 -0.77 -10.14
CA PRO A 30 -14.01 -0.23 -10.23
C PRO A 30 -13.22 -0.39 -8.92
N ASP A 31 -11.91 -0.14 -8.93
CA ASP A 31 -11.12 -0.11 -7.69
C ASP A 31 -11.43 1.16 -6.87
N ILE A 32 -11.49 2.31 -7.53
CA ILE A 32 -11.72 3.62 -6.92
C ILE A 32 -12.42 4.54 -7.93
N THR A 33 -13.08 5.59 -7.44
CA THR A 33 -13.80 6.58 -8.24
C THR A 33 -13.26 7.99 -8.06
N ALA A 34 -13.48 8.84 -9.07
CA ALA A 34 -13.16 10.27 -9.03
C ALA A 34 -14.14 11.08 -9.88
N PRO A 35 -14.21 12.42 -9.72
CA PRO A 35 -15.02 13.28 -10.58
C PRO A 35 -14.68 13.09 -12.06
N GLY A 36 -15.70 12.89 -12.89
CA GLY A 36 -15.52 12.61 -14.32
C GLY A 36 -16.57 13.21 -15.24
N THR A 37 -17.48 14.06 -14.76
CA THR A 37 -18.45 14.79 -15.62
C THR A 37 -18.10 16.27 -15.71
N ASN A 38 -18.35 16.89 -16.86
CA ASN A 38 -18.13 18.32 -17.10
C ASN A 38 -16.75 18.84 -16.61
N THR A 39 -15.73 17.98 -16.64
CA THR A 39 -14.39 18.30 -16.14
C THR A 39 -13.70 19.23 -17.12
N ARG A 40 -13.42 20.47 -16.67
CA ARG A 40 -12.76 21.49 -17.47
C ARG A 40 -11.27 21.18 -17.58
N SER A 41 -10.77 20.99 -18.79
CA SER A 41 -9.35 20.75 -19.08
C SER A 41 -8.90 21.47 -20.35
N SER A 42 -7.60 21.49 -20.63
CA SER A 42 -7.02 22.03 -21.86
C SER A 42 -7.58 21.34 -23.10
N TYR A 43 -7.74 22.08 -24.19
CA TYR A 43 -8.30 21.56 -25.44
C TYR A 43 -7.48 21.99 -26.66
N ASN A 44 -7.55 21.23 -27.75
CA ASN A 44 -6.62 21.35 -28.89
C ASN A 44 -7.01 22.41 -29.94
N THR A 45 -7.98 23.27 -29.65
CA THR A 45 -8.45 24.29 -30.61
C THR A 45 -7.62 25.57 -30.60
N SER A 46 -6.86 25.84 -29.53
CA SER A 46 -5.83 26.89 -29.46
C SER A 46 -4.95 26.73 -28.20
N ASP A 47 -3.85 27.49 -28.09
CA ASP A 47 -2.92 27.45 -26.96
C ASP A 47 -3.54 27.83 -25.61
N ASN A 48 -4.68 28.53 -25.62
CA ASN A 48 -5.41 28.95 -24.42
C ASN A 48 -6.80 28.30 -24.32
N ALA A 49 -7.08 27.29 -25.14
CA ALA A 49 -8.39 26.65 -25.19
C ALA A 49 -8.62 25.71 -24.00
N TYR A 50 -9.84 25.77 -23.46
CA TYR A 50 -10.34 24.84 -22.46
C TYR A 50 -11.71 24.33 -22.88
N ALA A 51 -12.01 23.07 -22.58
CA ALA A 51 -13.32 22.47 -22.77
C ALA A 51 -13.71 21.65 -21.55
N SER A 52 -15.02 21.52 -21.31
CA SER A 52 -15.57 20.62 -20.30
C SER A 52 -16.02 19.34 -20.97
N LEU A 53 -15.41 18.22 -20.60
CA LEU A 53 -15.71 16.89 -21.14
C LEU A 53 -16.17 15.95 -20.02
N SER A 54 -16.85 14.88 -20.40
CA SER A 54 -17.32 13.84 -19.47
C SER A 54 -16.82 12.47 -19.90
N GLY A 55 -16.37 11.67 -18.95
CA GLY A 55 -15.96 10.29 -19.17
C GLY A 55 -15.13 9.74 -18.01
N THR A 56 -15.00 8.41 -17.94
CA THR A 56 -13.98 7.76 -17.09
C THR A 56 -12.57 8.16 -17.53
N SER A 57 -12.40 8.59 -18.79
CA SER A 57 -11.20 9.26 -19.31
C SER A 57 -10.87 10.58 -18.63
N MET A 58 -11.82 11.24 -17.93
CA MET A 58 -11.58 12.44 -17.12
C MET A 58 -11.31 12.08 -15.66
N ALA A 59 -11.97 11.04 -15.13
CA ALA A 59 -11.68 10.52 -13.78
C ALA A 59 -10.29 9.87 -13.67
N THR A 60 -9.82 9.22 -14.74
CA THR A 60 -8.51 8.54 -14.78
C THR A 60 -7.32 9.50 -14.58
N PRO A 61 -7.18 10.61 -15.33
CA PRO A 61 -6.10 11.58 -15.10
C PRO A 61 -6.27 12.31 -13.76
N HIS A 62 -7.48 12.41 -13.21
CA HIS A 62 -7.69 12.91 -11.84
C HIS A 62 -6.99 12.02 -10.82
N ILE A 63 -7.17 10.69 -10.92
CA ILE A 63 -6.50 9.74 -10.03
C ILE A 63 -5.01 9.68 -10.32
N ALA A 64 -4.58 9.78 -11.59
CA ALA A 64 -3.15 9.86 -11.91
C ALA A 64 -2.49 11.10 -11.26
N GLY A 65 -3.18 12.24 -11.26
CA GLY A 65 -2.76 13.44 -10.53
C GLY A 65 -2.73 13.23 -9.01
N ALA A 66 -3.75 12.57 -8.45
CA ALA A 66 -3.77 12.20 -7.03
C ALA A 66 -2.60 11.28 -6.65
N THR A 67 -2.29 10.26 -7.46
CA THR A 67 -1.13 9.38 -7.27
C THR A 67 0.18 10.16 -7.38
N ALA A 68 0.30 11.09 -8.32
CA ALA A 68 1.49 11.93 -8.43
C ALA A 68 1.68 12.82 -7.19
N LEU A 69 0.61 13.42 -6.67
CA LEU A 69 0.63 14.18 -5.42
C LEU A 69 1.00 13.30 -4.22
N LEU A 70 0.45 12.08 -4.16
CA LEU A 70 0.84 11.09 -3.17
C LEU A 70 2.34 10.78 -3.26
N TRP A 71 2.90 10.55 -4.43
CA TRP A 71 4.35 10.31 -4.62
C TRP A 71 5.23 11.54 -4.36
N CYS A 72 4.68 12.74 -4.46
CA CYS A 72 5.34 13.97 -4.04
C CYS A 72 5.44 14.03 -2.51
N ALA A 73 4.34 13.71 -1.81
CA ALA A 73 4.27 13.75 -0.35
C ALA A 73 4.90 12.51 0.33
N ARG A 74 4.87 11.36 -0.36
CA ARG A 74 5.36 10.05 0.07
C ARG A 74 6.30 9.47 -0.99
N PRO A 75 7.55 9.96 -1.07
CA PRO A 75 8.51 9.49 -2.07
C PRO A 75 8.86 8.01 -1.96
N ASP A 76 8.65 7.39 -0.79
CA ASP A 76 8.77 5.95 -0.53
C ASP A 76 7.83 5.12 -1.41
N LEU A 77 6.70 5.70 -1.83
CA LEU A 77 5.72 5.03 -2.69
C LEU A 77 6.07 5.15 -4.19
N ARG A 78 7.13 5.88 -4.56
CA ARG A 78 7.57 5.96 -5.96
C ARG A 78 8.04 4.59 -6.40
N HIS A 79 7.49 4.12 -7.51
CA HIS A 79 7.70 2.77 -8.04
C HIS A 79 7.06 1.64 -7.22
N ASP A 80 6.51 1.92 -6.03
CA ASP A 80 5.66 0.97 -5.29
C ASP A 80 4.20 1.16 -5.69
N ILE A 81 3.83 0.52 -6.80
CA ILE A 81 2.46 0.57 -7.33
C ILE A 81 1.46 -0.11 -6.39
N ALA A 82 1.86 -1.19 -5.72
CA ALA A 82 1.00 -1.94 -4.83
C ALA A 82 0.69 -1.12 -3.57
N GLY A 83 1.71 -0.56 -2.91
CA GLY A 83 1.51 0.29 -1.73
C GLY A 83 0.78 1.58 -2.06
N SER A 84 1.08 2.22 -3.20
CA SER A 84 0.34 3.40 -3.67
C SER A 84 -1.15 3.14 -3.83
N ARG A 85 -1.47 1.96 -4.38
CA ARG A 85 -2.85 1.53 -4.56
C ARG A 85 -3.51 1.25 -3.22
N THR A 86 -2.87 0.47 -2.35
CA THR A 86 -3.38 0.18 -1.00
C THR A 86 -3.72 1.45 -0.23
N ILE A 87 -2.83 2.45 -0.25
CA ILE A 87 -3.02 3.72 0.47
C ILE A 87 -4.17 4.54 -0.13
N LEU A 88 -4.25 4.65 -1.45
CA LEU A 88 -5.35 5.36 -2.10
C LEU A 88 -6.69 4.66 -1.89
N ASP A 89 -6.71 3.33 -1.94
CA ASP A 89 -7.90 2.50 -1.72
C ASP A 89 -8.36 2.62 -0.25
N SER A 90 -7.45 2.48 0.73
CA SER A 90 -7.80 2.57 2.16
C SER A 90 -8.22 3.97 2.62
N ALA A 91 -7.67 5.01 1.99
CA ALA A 91 -7.96 6.39 2.33
C ALA A 91 -9.18 6.96 1.58
N ALA A 92 -9.72 6.22 0.60
CA ALA A 92 -10.86 6.67 -0.17
C ALA A 92 -12.05 6.98 0.75
N HIS A 93 -12.77 8.05 0.43
CA HIS A 93 -14.04 8.34 1.06
C HIS A 93 -15.05 7.28 0.62
N PHE A 94 -15.34 6.35 1.50
CA PHE A 94 -16.24 5.23 1.21
C PHE A 94 -17.66 5.72 0.92
N ILE A 95 -18.23 5.20 -0.18
CA ILE A 95 -19.61 5.46 -0.58
C ILE A 95 -20.32 4.11 -0.67
N SER A 96 -21.21 3.85 0.29
CA SER A 96 -21.99 2.61 0.35
C SER A 96 -22.99 2.53 -0.80
N SER A 97 -23.11 1.36 -1.42
CA SER A 97 -24.11 1.11 -2.46
C SER A 97 -24.42 -0.37 -2.64
N THR A 98 -25.71 -0.71 -2.61
CA THR A 98 -26.21 -2.07 -2.89
C THR A 98 -26.72 -2.24 -4.33
N GLN A 99 -26.44 -1.27 -5.22
CA GLN A 99 -27.01 -1.28 -6.58
C GLN A 99 -26.58 -2.50 -7.41
N CYS A 100 -25.36 -3.00 -7.19
CA CYS A 100 -24.74 -4.06 -8.01
C CYS A 100 -24.12 -5.19 -7.19
N GLY A 101 -24.50 -5.35 -5.92
CA GLY A 101 -23.92 -6.34 -5.02
C GLY A 101 -24.00 -5.89 -3.57
N ASP A 102 -23.05 -6.34 -2.77
CA ASP A 102 -22.91 -5.92 -1.37
C ASP A 102 -22.53 -4.44 -1.27
N ALA A 103 -22.87 -3.84 -0.13
CA ALA A 103 -22.65 -2.42 0.14
C ALA A 103 -21.16 -1.99 0.11
N GLY A 104 -20.24 -2.94 0.31
CA GLY A 104 -18.79 -2.72 0.44
C GLY A 104 -18.36 -2.16 1.82
N PRO A 105 -17.10 -1.71 1.98
CA PRO A 105 -16.05 -1.59 0.97
C PRO A 105 -15.25 -2.89 0.68
N PRO A 106 -14.72 -3.06 -0.55
CA PRO A 106 -15.11 -2.33 -1.76
C PRO A 106 -16.49 -2.80 -2.26
N ASN A 107 -17.18 -1.98 -3.08
CA ASN A 107 -18.42 -2.39 -3.77
C ASN A 107 -18.32 -2.23 -5.30
N ASP A 108 -19.26 -2.84 -6.00
CA ASP A 108 -19.28 -2.88 -7.47
C ASP A 108 -19.65 -1.57 -8.16
N VAL A 109 -19.97 -0.52 -7.40
CA VAL A 109 -20.37 0.79 -7.95
C VAL A 109 -19.23 1.80 -7.81
N TYR A 110 -18.68 1.88 -6.60
CA TYR A 110 -17.72 2.89 -6.18
C TYR A 110 -16.32 2.31 -5.89
N GLY A 111 -16.17 0.98 -5.89
CA GLY A 111 -14.95 0.34 -5.42
C GLY A 111 -14.75 0.63 -3.94
N TRP A 112 -13.54 1.06 -3.58
CA TRP A 112 -13.19 1.55 -2.26
C TRP A 112 -13.80 2.93 -1.93
N GLY A 113 -14.28 3.67 -2.94
CA GLY A 113 -14.93 4.97 -2.73
C GLY A 113 -14.41 6.07 -3.65
N ARG A 114 -14.68 7.32 -3.27
CA ARG A 114 -14.13 8.50 -3.94
C ARG A 114 -12.69 8.73 -3.47
N VAL A 115 -11.77 8.95 -4.40
CA VAL A 115 -10.38 9.28 -4.06
C VAL A 115 -10.30 10.48 -3.11
N ASP A 116 -9.55 10.31 -2.02
CA ASP A 116 -9.24 11.37 -1.07
C ASP A 116 -7.71 11.41 -0.87
N VAL A 117 -7.05 12.23 -1.71
CA VAL A 117 -5.59 12.38 -1.66
C VAL A 117 -5.15 13.01 -0.34
N SER A 118 -5.99 13.82 0.31
CA SER A 118 -5.64 14.45 1.58
C SER A 118 -5.60 13.44 2.72
N ALA A 119 -6.59 12.54 2.77
CA ALA A 119 -6.58 11.40 3.67
C ALA A 119 -5.43 10.44 3.36
N ALA A 120 -5.12 10.22 2.08
CA ALA A 120 -4.04 9.32 1.63
C ALA A 120 -2.64 9.83 2.00
N VAL A 121 -2.45 11.16 2.07
CA VAL A 121 -1.20 11.78 2.50
C VAL A 121 -1.05 11.76 4.04
N GLY A 122 -2.15 11.57 4.79
CA GLY A 122 -2.17 11.65 6.25
C GLY A 122 -2.20 13.11 6.75
N PRO A 123 -2.06 13.35 8.08
CA PRO A 123 -2.11 14.70 8.63
C PRO A 123 -1.09 15.60 7.93
N THR A 124 -1.60 16.66 7.31
CA THR A 124 -0.79 17.73 6.72
C THR A 124 0.01 18.37 7.86
N PRO A 125 1.32 18.67 7.70
CA PRO A 125 2.01 19.50 8.66
C PRO A 125 1.23 20.81 8.84
N SER A 126 0.96 21.15 10.10
CA SER A 126 0.12 22.28 10.53
C SER A 126 0.40 23.57 9.75
N PRO A 127 -0.62 24.40 9.44
CA PRO A 127 -0.44 25.69 8.74
C PRO A 127 0.27 26.75 9.59
N ASN A 128 0.74 26.41 10.80
CA ASN A 128 1.70 27.20 11.55
C ASN A 128 3.09 26.59 11.36
N PRO A 129 4.01 27.22 10.59
CA PRO A 129 5.38 26.77 10.56
C PRO A 129 6.00 27.19 11.90
N SER A 130 5.87 26.34 12.93
CA SER A 130 6.94 26.33 13.92
C SER A 130 8.19 25.99 13.12
N CYS A 131 9.20 26.84 13.21
CA CYS A 131 10.48 26.62 12.54
C CYS A 131 11.17 25.40 13.15
N SER A 132 10.66 24.21 12.82
CA SER A 132 11.37 22.96 12.91
C SER A 132 12.15 22.84 11.59
N PRO A 133 13.48 22.73 11.63
CA PRO A 133 14.27 22.55 10.42
C PRO A 133 13.73 21.33 9.65
N PRO A 134 13.86 21.29 8.30
CA PRO A 134 13.42 20.13 7.52
C PRO A 134 14.07 18.87 8.10
N CYS A 135 13.28 18.01 8.74
CA CYS A 135 13.76 16.73 9.24
C CYS A 135 13.72 15.74 8.09
N LEU A 136 14.88 15.16 7.78
CA LEU A 136 14.89 13.85 7.16
C LEU A 136 14.25 12.89 8.18
N LEU A 137 13.45 11.93 7.71
CA LEU A 137 12.94 10.80 8.51
C LEU A 137 13.83 9.56 8.25
N PRO A 138 15.14 9.56 8.58
CA PRO A 138 15.91 8.34 8.44
C PRO A 138 15.34 7.27 9.38
N VAL A 139 15.45 6.02 8.94
CA VAL A 139 15.34 4.88 9.84
C VAL A 139 16.45 5.02 10.86
N VAL A 140 16.09 5.30 12.11
CA VAL A 140 17.05 5.50 13.22
C VAL A 140 17.30 4.22 13.99
N TRP A 141 16.38 3.26 13.87
CA TRP A 141 16.50 1.94 14.45
C TRP A 141 15.59 0.98 13.68
N SER A 142 16.08 -0.25 13.47
CA SER A 142 15.33 -1.31 12.80
C SER A 142 15.71 -2.67 13.35
N GLU A 143 14.78 -3.62 13.22
CA GLU A 143 14.98 -5.04 13.52
C GLU A 143 14.17 -5.88 12.53
N ASP A 144 14.81 -6.90 11.97
CA ASP A 144 14.24 -7.89 11.03
C ASP A 144 14.39 -9.33 11.56
N PHE A 145 15.02 -9.54 12.72
CA PHE A 145 15.24 -10.85 13.32
C PHE A 145 16.06 -11.84 12.48
N ASP A 146 16.65 -11.39 11.37
CA ASP A 146 17.30 -12.26 10.37
C ASP A 146 18.73 -12.64 10.75
N GLY A 147 19.37 -11.85 11.62
CA GLY A 147 20.76 -12.02 12.05
C GLY A 147 21.02 -13.16 13.05
N VAL A 148 20.00 -13.94 13.42
CA VAL A 148 20.09 -15.00 14.44
C VAL A 148 19.63 -16.36 13.93
N THR A 149 20.00 -17.43 14.64
CA THR A 149 19.52 -18.79 14.35
C THR A 149 18.31 -19.11 15.23
N PRO A 150 17.14 -19.44 14.65
CA PRO A 150 15.99 -19.94 15.39
C PRO A 150 16.34 -21.08 16.35
N PRO A 151 15.79 -21.09 17.58
CA PRO A 151 14.74 -20.20 18.11
C PRO A 151 15.26 -18.92 18.80
N THR A 152 16.55 -18.60 18.65
CA THR A 152 17.22 -17.55 19.44
C THR A 152 16.73 -16.16 19.09
N LEU A 153 16.40 -15.32 20.07
CA LEU A 153 16.12 -13.89 19.86
C LEU A 153 17.42 -13.07 19.77
N PRO A 154 17.46 -11.95 19.02
CA PRO A 154 18.60 -11.04 19.02
C PRO A 154 18.90 -10.50 20.43
N GLY A 155 20.14 -10.07 20.65
CA GLY A 155 20.59 -9.60 21.96
C GLY A 155 19.75 -8.44 22.50
N GLY A 156 19.36 -8.52 23.77
CA GLY A 156 18.61 -7.46 24.48
C GLY A 156 17.08 -7.56 24.35
N TRP A 157 16.57 -8.42 23.46
CA TRP A 157 15.17 -8.80 23.42
C TRP A 157 14.84 -9.74 24.59
N VAL A 158 13.66 -9.55 25.19
CA VAL A 158 13.23 -10.33 26.37
C VAL A 158 11.85 -10.90 26.12
N ALA A 159 11.74 -12.22 26.07
CA ALA A 159 10.47 -12.93 26.03
C ALA A 159 10.02 -13.30 27.44
N THR A 160 8.76 -13.00 27.76
CA THR A 160 8.14 -13.35 29.05
C THR A 160 6.84 -14.09 28.79
N ASN A 161 6.56 -15.10 29.62
CA ASN A 161 5.26 -15.74 29.71
C ASN A 161 4.79 -15.55 31.15
N ALA A 162 3.84 -14.63 31.33
CA ALA A 162 3.28 -14.30 32.63
C ALA A 162 2.23 -15.32 33.08
N GLN A 163 1.55 -15.96 32.12
CA GLN A 163 0.54 -16.97 32.34
C GLN A 163 0.39 -17.89 31.13
N GLY A 164 0.08 -19.16 31.38
CA GLY A 164 -0.29 -20.12 30.34
C GLY A 164 0.83 -21.10 30.00
N PRO A 165 0.56 -22.04 29.06
CA PRO A 165 1.54 -23.05 28.68
C PRO A 165 2.71 -22.44 27.89
N PRO A 166 3.86 -23.16 27.80
CA PRO A 166 4.90 -22.86 26.82
C PRO A 166 4.34 -22.80 25.39
N PRO A 167 5.06 -22.21 24.41
CA PRO A 167 6.41 -21.63 24.45
C PRO A 167 6.49 -20.17 24.94
N LEU A 168 7.71 -19.64 24.90
CA LEU A 168 8.03 -18.21 24.89
C LEU A 168 8.09 -17.70 23.45
N TRP A 169 8.10 -16.38 23.27
CA TRP A 169 8.46 -15.78 21.99
C TRP A 169 9.85 -16.25 21.54
N VAL A 170 9.98 -16.56 20.25
CA VAL A 170 11.20 -17.07 19.62
C VAL A 170 11.34 -16.50 18.21
N THR A 171 12.52 -16.59 17.60
CA THR A 171 12.60 -16.44 16.13
C THR A 171 12.19 -17.75 15.45
N SER A 172 11.58 -17.65 14.26
CA SER A 172 11.18 -18.80 13.45
C SER A 172 11.24 -18.46 11.96
N ASN A 173 11.68 -19.42 11.15
CA ASN A 173 11.78 -19.32 9.68
C ASN A 173 10.82 -20.26 8.95
N SER A 174 9.90 -20.90 9.67
CA SER A 174 8.98 -21.89 9.11
C SER A 174 7.69 -21.99 9.93
N GLY A 175 6.73 -22.76 9.41
CA GLY A 175 5.44 -22.96 10.05
C GLY A 175 4.43 -21.85 9.74
N VAL A 176 3.40 -21.78 10.58
CA VAL A 176 2.22 -20.91 10.45
C VAL A 176 2.27 -19.78 11.49
N PRO A 177 1.52 -18.66 11.32
CA PRO A 177 0.81 -18.28 10.10
C PRO A 177 1.77 -18.02 8.94
N THR A 178 1.32 -18.27 7.70
CA THR A 178 2.17 -18.14 6.50
C THR A 178 1.97 -16.79 5.79
N PRO A 179 3.03 -16.20 5.18
CA PRO A 179 4.40 -16.70 5.12
C PRO A 179 5.12 -16.59 6.48
N PRO A 180 6.20 -17.36 6.72
CA PRO A 180 6.85 -17.43 8.01
C PRO A 180 7.71 -16.21 8.37
N ALA A 181 8.04 -15.36 7.39
CA ALA A 181 8.75 -14.09 7.57
C ALA A 181 8.36 -13.10 6.46
N ASP A 182 8.51 -11.80 6.70
CA ASP A 182 8.35 -10.74 5.72
C ASP A 182 9.68 -10.47 5.01
N THR A 183 10.72 -10.23 5.80
CA THR A 183 12.13 -10.28 5.40
C THR A 183 12.72 -11.63 5.81
N GLY A 184 13.52 -12.24 4.93
CA GLY A 184 14.00 -13.60 5.16
C GLY A 184 15.40 -13.63 5.78
N PRO A 185 15.69 -14.60 6.66
CA PRO A 185 14.93 -15.84 6.83
C PRO A 185 13.91 -15.91 7.98
N ASN A 186 13.89 -15.02 8.96
CA ASN A 186 13.20 -15.21 10.24
C ASN A 186 12.17 -14.12 10.54
N ALA A 187 11.17 -14.46 11.35
CA ALA A 187 10.39 -13.47 12.10
C ALA A 187 10.32 -13.86 13.58
N ALA A 188 10.04 -12.91 14.46
CA ALA A 188 9.64 -13.23 15.83
C ALA A 188 8.26 -13.88 15.82
N PHE A 189 8.06 -14.92 16.62
CA PHE A 189 6.85 -15.74 16.63
C PHE A 189 6.43 -16.12 18.05
N ILE A 190 5.11 -16.15 18.27
CA ILE A 190 4.46 -16.79 19.41
C ILE A 190 3.23 -17.56 18.95
N ASP A 191 2.93 -18.67 19.64
CA ASP A 191 1.73 -19.49 19.42
C ASP A 191 0.46 -18.85 20.00
N ASP A 192 -0.68 -19.35 19.54
CA ASP A 192 -2.01 -19.08 20.08
C ASP A 192 -2.61 -20.36 20.67
N PRO A 193 -2.53 -20.58 22.00
CA PRO A 193 -2.95 -21.83 22.62
C PRO A 193 -4.42 -21.83 23.05
N ALA A 194 -5.06 -23.01 23.01
CA ALA A 194 -6.38 -23.28 23.60
C ALA A 194 -6.38 -23.36 25.13
N ALA A 195 -5.81 -22.35 25.76
CA ALA A 195 -5.76 -22.15 27.20
C ALA A 195 -5.34 -20.70 27.48
N VAL A 196 -5.77 -20.17 28.63
CA VAL A 196 -5.50 -18.77 28.98
C VAL A 196 -4.00 -18.53 29.03
N SER A 197 -3.52 -17.60 28.22
CA SER A 197 -2.10 -17.22 28.19
C SER A 197 -1.87 -15.72 28.10
N ASP A 198 -0.70 -15.28 28.56
CA ASP A 198 -0.25 -13.88 28.52
C ASP A 198 1.27 -13.85 28.25
N LYS A 199 1.64 -13.62 27.00
CA LYS A 199 3.01 -13.78 26.50
C LYS A 199 3.47 -12.50 25.83
N SER A 200 4.61 -11.98 26.24
CA SER A 200 5.15 -10.71 25.73
C SER A 200 6.57 -10.84 25.20
N LEU A 201 6.87 -10.00 24.22
CA LEU A 201 8.20 -9.77 23.68
C LEU A 201 8.56 -8.30 23.86
N ASP A 202 9.61 -8.02 24.61
CA ASP A 202 10.06 -6.66 24.91
C ASP A 202 11.33 -6.35 24.10
N SER A 203 11.34 -5.18 23.47
CA SER A 203 12.51 -4.69 22.73
C SER A 203 13.69 -4.36 23.67
N PRO A 204 14.91 -4.28 23.13
CA PRO A 204 15.98 -3.49 23.75
C PRO A 204 15.54 -2.03 23.93
N PRO A 205 16.19 -1.26 24.84
CA PRO A 205 15.93 0.17 24.95
C PRO A 205 16.24 0.88 23.63
N ILE A 206 15.32 1.74 23.18
CA ILE A 206 15.51 2.54 21.97
C ILE A 206 16.65 3.56 22.21
N PRO A 207 17.72 3.54 21.38
CA PRO A 207 18.99 4.18 21.71
C PRO A 207 19.02 5.71 21.53
N PHE A 208 17.97 6.32 20.95
CA PHE A 208 17.92 7.76 20.71
C PHE A 208 16.53 8.30 21.03
N PRO A 209 16.41 9.49 21.66
CA PRO A 209 15.11 10.11 21.86
C PRO A 209 14.51 10.50 20.52
N GLN A 210 13.26 10.12 20.29
CA GLN A 210 12.49 10.47 19.10
C GLN A 210 11.20 11.17 19.53
N LEU A 211 11.09 12.46 19.21
CA LEU A 211 9.84 13.19 19.32
C LEU A 211 9.08 12.98 18.01
N ASP A 212 7.78 12.65 18.11
CA ASP A 212 6.91 12.35 16.96
C ASP A 212 7.48 11.27 16.02
N ALA A 213 7.90 10.13 16.60
CA ALA A 213 8.45 9.02 15.85
C ALA A 213 7.34 8.28 15.10
N ALA A 214 7.52 8.08 13.80
CA ALA A 214 6.73 7.10 13.07
C ALA A 214 7.32 5.72 13.36
N PHE A 215 6.63 4.95 14.20
CA PHE A 215 6.94 3.57 14.45
C PHE A 215 6.12 2.69 13.50
N ALA A 216 6.79 1.79 12.79
CA ALA A 216 6.17 0.84 11.89
C ALA A 216 6.70 -0.57 12.15
N PHE A 217 5.85 -1.56 11.95
CA PHE A 217 6.26 -2.95 11.91
C PHE A 217 5.32 -3.72 11.00
N ARG A 218 5.78 -4.86 10.51
CA ARG A 218 4.95 -5.80 9.75
C ARG A 218 4.68 -7.02 10.60
N HIS A 219 3.48 -7.54 10.46
CA HIS A 219 3.07 -8.66 11.28
C HIS A 219 2.02 -9.51 10.59
N ASN A 220 2.05 -10.81 10.88
CA ASN A 220 1.12 -11.80 10.35
C ASN A 220 0.51 -12.55 11.53
N PHE A 221 -0.81 -12.47 11.68
CA PHE A 221 -1.51 -13.06 12.82
C PHE A 221 -2.68 -13.89 12.35
N ASN A 222 -2.87 -15.03 13.02
CA ASN A 222 -4.06 -15.85 12.92
C ASN A 222 -4.40 -16.28 14.34
N LEU A 223 -5.34 -15.56 14.94
CA LEU A 223 -5.75 -15.66 16.33
C LEU A 223 -7.24 -15.99 16.43
N GLU A 224 -7.67 -16.66 17.50
CA GLU A 224 -9.07 -17.03 17.65
C GLU A 224 -10.01 -15.80 17.68
N ALA A 225 -11.02 -15.82 16.81
CA ALA A 225 -12.03 -14.77 16.71
C ALA A 225 -13.39 -15.34 16.29
N SER A 226 -14.44 -14.54 16.49
CA SER A 226 -15.79 -14.94 16.08
C SER A 226 -15.92 -15.01 14.56
N SER A 227 -16.46 -16.13 14.07
CA SER A 227 -16.86 -16.32 12.67
C SER A 227 -18.22 -15.68 12.35
N GLU A 228 -19.00 -15.32 13.37
CA GLU A 228 -20.32 -14.70 13.24
C GLU A 228 -20.26 -13.17 13.39
N ASP A 229 -19.49 -12.67 14.37
CA ASP A 229 -19.32 -11.25 14.63
C ASP A 229 -17.94 -10.78 14.15
N PRO A 230 -17.85 -9.96 13.09
CA PRO A 230 -16.59 -9.48 12.54
C PRO A 230 -15.83 -8.51 13.46
N ASN A 231 -16.44 -8.01 14.55
CA ASN A 231 -15.81 -7.09 15.49
C ASN A 231 -15.36 -7.75 16.80
N LEU A 232 -15.63 -9.04 16.98
CA LEU A 232 -15.36 -9.77 18.22
C LEU A 232 -14.14 -10.70 18.05
N GLY A 233 -13.17 -10.58 18.96
CA GLY A 233 -12.05 -11.51 19.12
C GLY A 233 -12.13 -12.25 20.45
N PHE A 234 -11.54 -13.44 20.52
CA PHE A 234 -11.40 -14.19 21.78
C PHE A 234 -9.94 -14.13 22.25
N ASP A 235 -9.03 -14.35 21.30
CA ASP A 235 -7.59 -14.17 21.45
C ASP A 235 -7.13 -12.90 20.75
N GLY A 236 -6.07 -12.27 21.25
CA GLY A 236 -5.65 -10.99 20.71
C GLY A 236 -4.21 -10.60 20.96
N ALA A 237 -3.74 -9.70 20.11
CA ALA A 237 -2.43 -9.10 20.15
C ALA A 237 -2.54 -7.58 20.31
N VAL A 238 -1.73 -7.00 21.21
CA VAL A 238 -1.65 -5.56 21.45
C VAL A 238 -0.21 -5.07 21.44
N LEU A 239 -0.04 -3.79 21.13
CA LEU A 239 1.22 -3.07 21.28
C LEU A 239 1.18 -2.29 22.60
N GLU A 240 2.26 -2.38 23.36
CA GLU A 240 2.49 -1.59 24.57
C GLU A 240 3.81 -0.83 24.47
N VAL A 241 3.92 0.29 25.19
CA VAL A 241 5.11 1.14 25.23
C VAL A 241 5.50 1.43 26.67
N SER A 242 6.80 1.39 26.93
CA SER A 242 7.39 1.80 28.20
C SER A 242 8.21 3.07 28.01
N TYR A 243 7.98 4.05 28.88
CA TYR A 243 8.73 5.31 28.92
C TYR A 243 9.74 5.39 30.07
N ASP A 244 9.84 4.33 30.88
CA ASP A 244 10.64 4.26 32.10
C ASP A 244 11.69 3.14 32.07
N GLY A 245 12.12 2.74 30.88
CA GLY A 245 13.17 1.72 30.70
C GLY A 245 12.69 0.27 30.82
N GLY A 246 11.38 0.03 30.75
CA GLY A 246 10.77 -1.30 30.87
C GLY A 246 10.24 -1.63 32.27
N ASN A 247 10.15 -0.66 33.18
CA ASN A 247 9.58 -0.91 34.51
C ASN A 247 8.05 -0.99 34.45
N THR A 248 7.43 -0.14 33.65
CA THR A 248 5.98 -0.17 33.35
C THR A 248 5.73 -0.10 31.85
N PHE A 249 4.68 -0.78 31.41
CA PHE A 249 4.22 -0.78 30.03
C PHE A 249 2.79 -0.28 29.97
N GLN A 250 2.52 0.58 28.99
CA GLN A 250 1.22 1.21 28.76
C GLN A 250 0.67 0.73 27.43
N TYR A 251 -0.60 0.34 27.41
CA TYR A 251 -1.32 0.01 26.19
C TYR A 251 -1.33 1.18 25.21
N VAL A 252 -0.97 0.92 23.95
CA VAL A 252 -1.01 1.90 22.88
C VAL A 252 -2.45 2.04 22.39
N SER A 253 -3.01 3.24 22.53
CA SER A 253 -4.41 3.53 22.18
C SER A 253 -4.67 3.35 20.68
N PRO A 254 -5.84 2.83 20.25
CA PRO A 254 -6.15 2.63 18.84
C PRO A 254 -6.14 3.94 18.02
N GLU A 255 -6.38 5.08 18.66
CA GLU A 255 -6.48 6.40 18.04
C GLU A 255 -5.13 6.95 17.55
N VAL A 256 -4.00 6.39 18.03
CA VAL A 256 -2.66 6.84 17.61
C VAL A 256 -2.10 6.04 16.43
N PHE A 257 -2.81 4.99 15.99
CA PHE A 257 -2.45 4.27 14.78
C PHE A 257 -2.81 5.08 13.54
N LEU A 258 -1.82 5.28 12.69
CA LEU A 258 -1.97 5.91 11.38
C LEU A 258 -2.45 4.89 10.33
N MET A 259 -2.11 3.61 10.52
CA MET A 259 -2.48 2.51 9.63
C MET A 259 -2.41 1.17 10.39
N GLY A 260 -3.23 0.20 9.97
CA GLY A 260 -3.13 -1.18 10.45
C GLY A 260 -3.47 -1.36 11.94
N GLY A 261 -4.19 -0.43 12.57
CA GLY A 261 -4.56 -0.53 13.97
C GLY A 261 -5.50 -1.69 14.30
N TYR A 262 -5.89 -1.78 15.56
CA TYR A 262 -6.71 -2.88 16.08
C TYR A 262 -8.05 -3.06 15.36
N ASN A 263 -8.36 -4.30 14.98
CA ASN A 263 -9.52 -4.66 14.15
C ASN A 263 -10.71 -5.21 14.96
N ARG A 264 -10.50 -5.68 16.19
CA ARG A 264 -11.56 -6.32 16.99
C ARG A 264 -11.48 -5.92 18.46
N THR A 265 -12.57 -6.10 19.20
CA THR A 265 -12.62 -6.00 20.67
C THR A 265 -12.57 -7.40 21.26
N ILE A 266 -11.75 -7.61 22.28
CA ILE A 266 -11.60 -8.92 22.91
C ILE A 266 -12.75 -9.20 23.89
N SER A 267 -13.30 -10.41 23.81
CA SER A 267 -14.44 -10.82 24.63
C SER A 267 -14.12 -10.74 26.12
N THR A 268 -15.13 -10.37 26.91
CA THR A 268 -15.00 -10.22 28.37
C THR A 268 -15.44 -11.45 29.16
N ASP A 269 -16.02 -12.44 28.49
CA ASP A 269 -16.67 -13.60 29.10
C ASP A 269 -15.91 -14.92 28.87
N ARG A 270 -14.65 -14.83 28.41
CA ARG A 270 -13.78 -15.98 28.10
C ARG A 270 -12.43 -15.99 28.83
N GLY A 271 -12.18 -15.01 29.70
CA GLY A 271 -11.01 -15.00 30.58
C GLY A 271 -9.69 -14.55 29.96
N SER A 272 -9.69 -14.01 28.74
CA SER A 272 -8.49 -13.41 28.12
C SER A 272 -7.92 -12.28 28.99
N PRO A 273 -6.60 -12.25 29.26
CA PRO A 273 -5.93 -11.20 30.05
C PRO A 273 -6.05 -9.78 29.50
N ILE A 274 -6.46 -9.62 28.23
CA ILE A 274 -6.71 -8.34 27.56
C ILE A 274 -8.19 -8.12 27.24
N ALA A 275 -9.09 -8.84 27.91
CA ALA A 275 -10.54 -8.71 27.79
C ALA A 275 -11.02 -7.25 27.78
N GLY A 276 -11.85 -6.91 26.80
CA GLY A 276 -12.42 -5.58 26.61
C GLY A 276 -11.51 -4.58 25.89
N LEU A 277 -10.22 -4.89 25.68
CA LEU A 277 -9.34 -4.06 24.86
C LEU A 277 -9.64 -4.25 23.37
N ARG A 278 -9.35 -3.20 22.58
CA ARG A 278 -9.21 -3.36 21.13
C ARG A 278 -7.86 -3.98 20.84
N ALA A 279 -7.83 -5.00 20.00
CA ALA A 279 -6.62 -5.76 19.67
C ALA A 279 -6.64 -6.20 18.20
N TRP A 280 -5.50 -6.70 17.72
CA TRP A 280 -5.47 -7.52 16.51
C TRP A 280 -5.97 -8.92 16.85
N SER A 281 -6.94 -9.41 16.10
CA SER A 281 -7.52 -10.75 16.27
C SER A 281 -8.09 -11.25 14.94
N GLY A 282 -8.33 -12.56 14.81
CA GLY A 282 -8.67 -13.21 13.55
C GLY A 282 -7.45 -13.45 12.66
N ASP A 283 -7.67 -13.60 11.36
CA ASP A 283 -6.62 -13.92 10.37
C ASP A 283 -6.29 -12.71 9.49
N SER A 284 -5.03 -12.29 9.46
CA SER A 284 -4.53 -11.19 8.63
C SER A 284 -4.23 -11.57 7.19
N GLN A 285 -4.28 -12.86 6.84
CA GLN A 285 -4.01 -13.42 5.50
C GLN A 285 -2.59 -13.09 4.98
N GLY A 286 -1.61 -13.06 5.89
CA GLY A 286 -0.22 -12.70 5.60
C GLY A 286 0.24 -11.44 6.34
N PHE A 287 1.44 -10.96 6.00
CA PHE A 287 2.03 -9.79 6.66
C PHE A 287 1.33 -8.49 6.27
N VAL A 288 0.66 -7.88 7.24
CA VAL A 288 0.09 -6.54 7.18
C VAL A 288 1.02 -5.53 7.86
N THR A 289 0.84 -4.25 7.56
CA THR A 289 1.68 -3.18 8.12
C THR A 289 0.89 -2.38 9.15
N SER A 290 1.47 -2.23 10.34
CA SER A 290 0.99 -1.35 11.40
C SER A 290 1.90 -0.14 11.51
N VAL A 291 1.32 1.06 11.52
CA VAL A 291 2.05 2.32 11.70
C VAL A 291 1.38 3.12 12.80
N VAL A 292 2.17 3.59 13.75
CA VAL A 292 1.71 4.36 14.90
C VAL A 292 2.63 5.54 15.14
N ASN A 293 2.04 6.67 15.52
CA ASN A 293 2.81 7.83 15.95
C ASN A 293 3.02 7.76 17.47
N LEU A 294 4.27 7.64 17.91
CA LEU A 294 4.63 7.57 19.32
C LEU A 294 5.76 8.57 19.63
N SER A 295 5.64 9.26 20.77
CA SER A 295 6.78 9.97 21.34
C SER A 295 7.62 8.97 22.13
N LEU A 296 8.85 8.71 21.71
CA LEU A 296 9.74 7.72 22.33
C LEU A 296 10.96 8.42 22.94
N PRO A 297 10.89 8.89 24.20
CA PRO A 297 12.05 9.33 24.95
C PRO A 297 13.19 8.31 24.95
N PHE A 298 14.42 8.78 25.21
CA PHE A 298 15.59 7.92 25.30
C PHE A 298 15.35 6.77 26.31
N GLY A 299 15.68 5.55 25.91
CA GLY A 299 15.52 4.38 26.77
C GLY A 299 14.11 3.81 26.81
N SER A 300 13.16 4.35 26.03
CA SER A 300 11.84 3.74 25.86
C SER A 300 11.97 2.31 25.34
N LYS A 301 10.99 1.46 25.66
CA LYS A 301 10.88 0.10 25.13
C LYS A 301 9.52 -0.12 24.50
N LEU A 302 9.46 -1.01 23.53
CA LEU A 302 8.23 -1.47 22.91
C LEU A 302 7.97 -2.91 23.34
N ARG A 303 6.69 -3.27 23.44
CA ARG A 303 6.25 -4.62 23.79
C ARG A 303 5.15 -5.08 22.87
N TRP A 304 5.32 -6.28 22.33
CA TRP A 304 4.30 -7.03 21.62
C TRP A 304 3.74 -8.05 22.59
N ARG A 305 2.46 -7.92 22.94
CA ARG A 305 1.80 -8.78 23.92
C ARG A 305 0.67 -9.54 23.25
N MET A 306 0.71 -10.87 23.38
CA MET A 306 -0.29 -11.78 22.89
C MET A 306 -0.97 -12.44 24.08
N ALA A 307 -2.29 -12.49 24.06
CA ALA A 307 -3.09 -13.08 25.12
C ALA A 307 -4.21 -13.93 24.53
N SER A 308 -4.40 -15.11 25.11
CA SER A 308 -5.44 -16.07 24.72
C SER A 308 -6.45 -16.32 25.85
N ASP A 309 -7.60 -16.85 25.47
CA ASP A 309 -8.76 -17.15 26.31
C ASP A 309 -8.72 -18.61 26.83
N THR A 310 -9.83 -19.09 27.40
CA THR A 310 -9.90 -20.45 27.95
C THR A 310 -9.93 -21.60 26.93
N SER A 311 -10.26 -21.37 25.65
CA SER A 311 -10.55 -22.44 24.70
C SER A 311 -10.53 -21.96 23.25
N GLY A 312 -10.06 -22.81 22.36
CA GLY A 312 -9.93 -22.44 20.94
C GLY A 312 -8.54 -21.87 20.66
N SER A 313 -8.09 -21.98 19.43
CA SER A 313 -6.70 -21.67 19.09
C SER A 313 -6.59 -21.25 17.65
N GLY A 314 -5.80 -20.23 17.39
CA GLY A 314 -5.26 -19.89 16.09
C GLY A 314 -3.89 -20.51 15.81
N GLU A 315 -3.22 -19.97 14.81
CA GLU A 315 -1.86 -20.38 14.42
C GLU A 315 -0.77 -19.59 15.17
N GLY A 316 -1.12 -18.42 15.71
CA GLY A 316 -0.21 -17.55 16.44
C GLY A 316 0.02 -16.20 15.76
N TRP A 317 1.10 -15.52 16.18
CA TRP A 317 1.45 -14.18 15.74
C TRP A 317 2.93 -14.08 15.38
N ARG A 318 3.21 -13.49 14.22
CA ARG A 318 4.55 -13.15 13.74
C ARG A 318 4.76 -11.66 13.66
N VAL A 319 5.95 -11.19 14.02
CA VAL A 319 6.37 -9.78 13.93
C VAL A 319 7.71 -9.71 13.23
N ASP A 320 7.83 -8.78 12.29
CA ASP A 320 9.00 -8.58 11.43
C ASP A 320 9.08 -7.12 10.94
N THR A 321 10.14 -6.77 10.23
CA THR A 321 10.35 -5.47 9.56
C THR A 321 10.01 -4.29 10.47
N ILE A 322 10.60 -4.28 11.66
CA ILE A 322 10.40 -3.23 12.67
C ILE A 322 11.26 -2.03 12.28
N ILE A 323 10.64 -0.86 12.23
CA ILE A 323 11.27 0.40 11.85
C ILE A 323 10.81 1.50 12.80
N VAL A 324 11.78 2.18 13.41
CA VAL A 324 11.56 3.49 14.03
C VAL A 324 12.17 4.53 13.11
N ALA A 325 11.32 5.38 12.53
CA ALA A 325 11.75 6.55 11.79
C ALA A 325 11.68 7.78 12.69
N GLY A 326 12.75 8.56 12.69
CA GLY A 326 12.97 9.64 13.63
C GLY A 326 13.23 10.98 12.96
N CYS A 327 12.82 12.08 13.61
CA CYS A 327 13.15 13.43 13.17
C CYS A 327 14.51 13.85 13.76
N LEU A 328 15.59 13.77 12.98
CA LEU A 328 16.90 14.30 13.41
C LEU A 328 17.01 15.81 13.08
N PRO A 329 17.37 16.68 14.05
CA PRO A 329 17.63 18.08 13.75
C PRO A 329 18.86 18.21 12.85
N VAL A 330 18.71 18.84 11.68
CA VAL A 330 19.83 19.16 10.78
C VAL A 330 20.82 20.08 11.52
N PRO A 331 22.14 19.79 11.53
CA PRO A 331 23.12 20.70 12.11
C PRO A 331 23.03 22.07 11.44
N ARG A 332 22.73 23.12 12.21
CA ARG A 332 22.83 24.51 11.72
C ARG A 332 24.30 24.90 11.61
N ASP A 333 24.72 25.38 10.44
CA ASP A 333 25.95 26.16 10.32
C ASP A 333 25.89 27.38 11.25
N ARG A 334 26.96 27.62 12.00
CA ARG A 334 27.04 28.59 13.12
C ARG A 334 26.84 30.08 12.75
N ASN A 335 26.38 30.44 11.55
CA ASN A 335 26.44 31.82 11.07
C ASN A 335 25.11 32.47 10.61
N THR A 336 23.95 31.95 11.01
CA THR A 336 22.65 32.58 10.69
C THR A 336 21.75 32.72 11.91
N THR A 337 22.06 33.71 12.75
CA THR A 337 21.12 34.24 13.75
C THR A 337 20.22 35.29 13.09
N GLY A 338 19.08 34.86 12.56
CA GLY A 338 18.00 35.74 12.12
C GLY A 338 16.64 35.08 12.37
N PRO A 339 15.61 35.82 12.82
CA PRO A 339 14.26 35.26 12.94
C PRO A 339 13.74 34.83 11.55
N CYS A 340 13.03 33.70 11.50
CA CYS A 340 12.36 33.18 10.30
C CYS A 340 11.60 34.31 9.60
N GLN A 341 12.11 34.81 8.48
CA GLN A 341 11.34 35.67 7.60
C GLN A 341 10.23 34.81 6.98
N PRO A 342 8.99 35.34 6.83
CA PRO A 342 7.99 34.71 5.97
C PRO A 342 8.64 34.41 4.61
N PRO A 343 8.28 33.30 3.93
CA PRO A 343 8.82 33.05 2.61
C PRO A 343 8.59 34.30 1.76
N THR A 344 9.67 34.92 1.31
CA THR A 344 9.60 35.91 0.23
C THR A 344 8.85 35.20 -0.89
N PRO A 345 7.72 35.75 -1.39
CA PRO A 345 6.97 35.08 -2.45
C PRO A 345 7.95 34.73 -3.56
N THR A 346 8.08 33.43 -3.83
CA THR A 346 8.83 32.93 -4.98
C THR A 346 8.34 33.74 -6.17
N PRO A 347 9.24 34.41 -6.94
CA PRO A 347 8.79 35.16 -8.09
C PRO A 347 7.97 34.22 -8.96
N THR A 348 6.69 34.53 -9.12
CA THR A 348 5.85 33.93 -10.15
C THR A 348 6.67 33.98 -11.42
N MET A 349 6.95 32.83 -12.04
CA MET A 349 7.63 32.81 -13.32
C MET A 349 6.84 33.72 -14.25
N THR A 350 7.38 34.90 -14.52
CA THR A 350 6.90 35.73 -15.61
C THR A 350 7.17 34.88 -16.85
N PRO A 351 6.17 34.61 -17.70
CA PRO A 351 6.42 33.86 -18.92
C PRO A 351 7.56 34.55 -19.66
N THR A 352 8.69 33.84 -19.79
CA THR A 352 9.76 34.26 -20.69
C THR A 352 9.09 34.48 -22.05
N PRO A 353 9.24 35.65 -22.70
CA PRO A 353 8.69 35.84 -24.03
C PRO A 353 9.26 34.72 -24.91
N THR A 354 8.35 33.89 -25.43
CA THR A 354 8.67 32.89 -26.43
C THR A 354 9.40 33.58 -27.56
N VAL A 355 10.68 33.22 -27.77
CA VAL A 355 11.42 33.67 -28.95
C VAL A 355 10.62 33.18 -30.16
N THR A 356 10.03 34.12 -30.90
CA THR A 356 9.44 33.82 -32.20
C THR A 356 10.54 33.19 -33.06
N PRO A 357 10.35 31.98 -33.62
CA PRO A 357 11.34 31.41 -34.51
C PRO A 357 11.51 32.35 -35.71
N SER A 358 12.67 32.99 -35.81
CA SER A 358 13.06 33.69 -37.02
C SER A 358 13.27 32.63 -38.09
N VAL A 359 12.40 32.67 -39.10
CA VAL A 359 12.45 31.77 -40.26
C VAL A 359 13.80 31.98 -40.96
N THR A 360 14.69 31.00 -40.87
CA THR A 360 15.79 30.90 -41.83
C THR A 360 15.24 30.12 -43.02
N PRO A 361 15.30 30.65 -44.26
CA PRO A 361 14.79 29.94 -45.42
C PRO A 361 15.64 28.69 -45.67
N THR A 362 15.08 27.52 -45.36
CA THR A 362 15.62 26.23 -45.78
C THR A 362 15.40 26.07 -47.28
N ALA A 363 16.46 25.70 -48.00
CA ALA A 363 16.45 25.54 -49.46
C ALA A 363 15.34 24.59 -49.93
N THR A 364 14.64 25.02 -50.98
CA THR A 364 13.63 24.26 -51.74
C THR A 364 14.20 22.90 -52.18
N PRO A 365 13.55 21.76 -51.87
CA PRO A 365 13.94 20.49 -52.46
C PRO A 365 13.65 20.50 -53.96
N THR A 366 14.69 20.34 -54.77
CA THR A 366 14.59 20.09 -56.22
C THR A 366 13.87 18.76 -56.43
N ALA A 367 12.87 18.75 -57.31
CA ALA A 367 12.12 17.55 -57.66
C ALA A 367 13.04 16.48 -58.28
N THR A 368 13.13 15.31 -57.65
CA THR A 368 13.77 14.13 -58.22
C THR A 368 12.80 13.48 -59.20
N LEU A 369 13.20 13.40 -60.48
CA LEU A 369 12.43 12.72 -61.53
C LEU A 369 12.31 11.22 -61.23
N THR A 370 11.08 10.70 -61.31
CA THR A 370 10.75 9.28 -61.25
C THR A 370 11.35 8.55 -62.47
N PRO A 371 12.16 7.49 -62.30
CA PRO A 371 12.63 6.71 -63.44
C PRO A 371 11.52 5.81 -64.00
N THR A 372 11.30 5.92 -65.31
CA THR A 372 10.44 5.05 -66.12
C THR A 372 11.01 3.61 -66.14
N PRO A 373 10.19 2.56 -65.94
CA PRO A 373 10.67 1.18 -66.03
C PRO A 373 10.99 0.80 -67.49
N THR A 374 12.22 0.29 -67.70
CA THR A 374 12.66 -0.32 -68.96
C THR A 374 12.45 -1.85 -68.88
N PRO A 375 11.81 -2.50 -69.87
CA PRO A 375 11.59 -3.95 -69.84
C PRO A 375 12.80 -4.70 -70.39
N THR A 376 13.24 -5.82 -69.79
CA THR A 376 14.12 -6.79 -70.48
C THR A 376 14.01 -8.24 -69.96
N ALA A 377 13.73 -9.11 -70.95
CA ALA A 377 14.08 -10.51 -71.21
C ALA A 377 13.82 -11.66 -70.20
N THR A 378 12.92 -12.52 -70.67
CA THR A 378 12.61 -13.92 -70.34
C THR A 378 13.84 -14.84 -70.30
N ALA A 379 13.94 -15.68 -69.26
CA ALA A 379 14.83 -16.83 -69.20
C ALA A 379 14.06 -18.16 -69.35
N THR A 380 14.59 -19.03 -70.20
CA THR A 380 14.06 -20.33 -70.66
C THR A 380 14.05 -21.41 -69.56
N PRO A 381 13.08 -22.35 -69.51
CA PRO A 381 13.03 -23.41 -68.49
C PRO A 381 13.97 -24.58 -68.81
N ARG A 382 14.63 -25.13 -67.78
CA ARG A 382 15.40 -26.39 -67.82
C ARG A 382 14.53 -27.57 -67.35
N VAL A 383 14.62 -28.69 -68.06
CA VAL A 383 13.77 -29.90 -67.95
C VAL A 383 14.20 -30.85 -66.81
N THR A 384 13.18 -31.36 -66.11
CA THR A 384 12.90 -32.56 -65.26
C THR A 384 13.97 -33.62 -64.92
N PRO A 385 13.79 -34.37 -63.80
CA PRO A 385 13.05 -35.65 -63.87
C PRO A 385 11.95 -35.87 -62.80
N ARG A 386 10.90 -36.58 -63.24
CA ARG A 386 9.68 -37.02 -62.53
C ARG A 386 9.97 -38.04 -61.43
N SER A 387 9.22 -37.96 -60.33
CA SER A 387 8.95 -39.09 -59.44
C SER A 387 7.70 -39.89 -59.90
N ARG A 388 7.80 -41.20 -59.67
CA ARG A 388 6.95 -42.31 -60.14
C ARG A 388 5.54 -42.33 -59.50
N PRO A 389 4.46 -42.69 -60.23
CA PRO A 389 3.12 -42.76 -59.67
C PRO A 389 2.80 -44.12 -59.04
N THR A 390 2.08 -44.12 -57.92
CA THR A 390 1.44 -45.31 -57.32
C THR A 390 0.07 -45.57 -57.96
N PRO A 391 -0.37 -46.84 -58.11
CA PRO A 391 -1.50 -47.20 -58.95
C PRO A 391 -2.84 -47.03 -58.24
N ARG A 392 -3.87 -46.61 -58.98
CA ARG A 392 -5.27 -46.63 -58.56
C ARG A 392 -5.97 -47.83 -59.22
N THR A 393 -6.66 -48.63 -58.43
CA THR A 393 -7.40 -49.84 -58.81
C THR A 393 -8.65 -49.51 -59.64
N ARG A 394 -8.95 -50.35 -60.65
CA ARG A 394 -10.17 -50.31 -61.49
C ARG A 394 -11.18 -51.38 -60.98
N PRO A 395 -12.51 -51.19 -61.17
CA PRO A 395 -13.54 -52.07 -60.61
C PRO A 395 -13.73 -53.37 -61.40
N SER A 396 -14.17 -54.43 -60.70
CA SER A 396 -14.63 -55.70 -61.29
C SER A 396 -16.06 -55.61 -61.80
N PRO A 397 -16.34 -56.19 -62.98
CA PRO A 397 -17.50 -57.12 -63.11
C PRO A 397 -17.22 -58.23 -64.15
N PRO A 398 -18.16 -59.15 -64.42
CA PRO A 398 -18.77 -60.14 -63.52
C PRO A 398 -18.51 -61.58 -64.03
N HIS A 399 -18.54 -62.56 -63.13
CA HIS A 399 -19.18 -63.87 -63.33
C HIS A 399 -19.42 -64.50 -61.97
#